data_AF-A0A919TY83-F1
#
_entry.id   AF-A0A919TY83-F1
#
_cell.length_a   1.000
_cell.length_b   1.000
_cell.length_c   1.000
_cell.angle_alpha   90.00
_cell.angle_beta   90.00
_cell.angle_gamma   90.00
#
_symmetry.space_group_name_H-M   'P 1'
#
loop_
_entity.id
_entity.type
_entity.pdbx_description
1 polymer ?
#
loop_
_entity_poly.entity_id
_entity_poly.type
_entity_poly.pdbx_seq_one_letter_code
_entity_poly.pdbx_strand_id
1 'polypeptide(L)'
;MTDKFFLAAPGSLAAGGDAGSRVLWSGRCAVAEYAFEEPSSLPRWTLPEETEVLVTDDRVIYRDVVTGATGELRWPWPQHLRVQPGNRDTGRSATVTQIQLVCAGPGGTFPALVFAGGDIATVGDADRLANVLRQTIARYRVENAAELGISAPHGRMLSRLVIGPEFSNYQGGEGQTVTLLGAVSVQESAPPPRPRPAYSASAPVPAPTSPPLAGQADFGTTPPQVLRPGFDDDVRSRPARPADHATLHGTPDLATRAADLAARVANLVSGGSLAEAQTANLSAYLGGPEEPDDRAEQIRRTGARLAANSGRGRGVAPRRSIDDEIGSRTRNI
;
A
#
# COMPACT_ATOMS: atom_id res chain seq x y z
N MET A 1 -13.35 -14.27 -13.15
CA MET A 1 -13.91 -12.90 -13.12
C MET A 1 -12.80 -12.04 -12.56
N THR A 2 -12.37 -11.00 -13.28
CA THR A 2 -11.26 -10.15 -12.85
C THR A 2 -11.75 -9.23 -11.75
N ASP A 3 -11.43 -9.57 -10.51
CA ASP A 3 -11.62 -8.74 -9.32
C ASP A 3 -10.67 -7.55 -9.40
N LYS A 4 -11.06 -6.54 -10.17
CA LYS A 4 -10.39 -5.25 -10.24
C LYS A 4 -11.20 -4.30 -9.38
N PHE A 5 -10.67 -3.93 -8.21
CA PHE A 5 -11.41 -3.08 -7.28
C PHE A 5 -11.47 -1.63 -7.75
N PHE A 6 -10.45 -1.18 -8.49
CA PHE A 6 -10.29 0.24 -8.81
C PHE A 6 -10.35 0.58 -10.30
N LEU A 7 -10.29 -0.42 -11.20
CA LEU A 7 -10.49 -0.18 -12.63
C LEU A 7 -11.98 -0.11 -12.94
N ALA A 8 -12.38 0.97 -13.61
CA ALA A 8 -13.70 1.04 -14.20
C ALA A 8 -13.77 0.11 -15.41
N ALA A 9 -14.97 -0.41 -15.70
CA ALA A 9 -15.20 -1.07 -16.99
C ALA A 9 -14.89 -0.08 -18.13
N PRO A 10 -14.25 -0.51 -19.22
CA PRO A 10 -14.01 0.37 -20.36
C PRO A 10 -15.34 0.94 -20.87
N GLY A 11 -15.41 2.28 -21.00
CA GLY A 11 -16.65 3.00 -21.35
C GLY A 11 -17.51 3.44 -20.16
N SER A 12 -17.16 3.05 -18.92
CA SER A 12 -17.80 3.53 -17.68
C SER A 12 -17.15 4.81 -17.12
N LEU A 13 -16.39 5.52 -17.95
CA LEU A 13 -16.09 6.91 -17.65
C LEU A 13 -17.43 7.64 -17.60
N ALA A 14 -17.82 8.07 -16.41
CA ALA A 14 -18.57 9.30 -16.30
C ALA A 14 -17.73 10.36 -17.03
N ALA A 15 -18.06 10.61 -18.29
CA ALA A 15 -17.45 11.61 -19.16
C ALA A 15 -17.70 13.06 -18.67
N GLY A 16 -18.11 13.23 -17.42
CA GLY A 16 -18.06 14.47 -16.69
C GLY A 16 -17.10 14.27 -15.54
N GLY A 17 -15.91 14.90 -15.62
CA GLY A 17 -15.44 15.53 -14.39
C GLY A 17 -16.61 16.36 -13.91
N ASP A 18 -17.17 16.00 -12.75
CA ASP A 18 -18.24 16.77 -12.15
C ASP A 18 -17.74 18.22 -12.17
N ALA A 19 -18.45 19.11 -12.86
CA ALA A 19 -17.92 20.43 -13.23
C ALA A 19 -17.58 21.31 -11.99
N GLY A 20 -17.78 20.80 -10.77
CA GLY A 20 -17.39 21.39 -9.50
C GLY A 20 -16.18 20.74 -8.79
N SER A 21 -15.68 19.57 -9.19
CA SER A 21 -14.57 18.92 -8.48
C SER A 21 -13.27 19.70 -8.66
N ARG A 22 -12.64 20.08 -7.55
CA ARG A 22 -11.40 20.86 -7.57
C ARG A 22 -10.20 19.94 -7.75
N VAL A 23 -9.39 20.17 -8.78
CA VAL A 23 -8.09 19.48 -8.94
C VAL A 23 -7.10 20.05 -7.92
N LEU A 24 -6.53 19.16 -7.11
CA LEU A 24 -5.56 19.48 -6.06
C LEU A 24 -4.14 19.07 -6.44
N TRP A 25 -4.01 18.02 -7.25
CA TRP A 25 -2.75 17.61 -7.87
C TRP A 25 -3.01 16.91 -9.20
N SER A 26 -2.09 17.07 -10.14
CA SER A 26 -2.10 16.44 -11.46
C SER A 26 -0.68 16.08 -11.83
N GLY A 27 -0.47 14.88 -12.36
CA GLY A 27 0.83 14.42 -12.84
C GLY A 27 0.74 13.09 -13.57
N ARG A 28 1.88 12.54 -13.94
CA ARG A 28 2.02 11.22 -14.58
C ARG A 28 2.84 10.30 -13.71
N CYS A 29 2.34 9.09 -13.46
CA CYS A 29 3.09 8.08 -12.72
C CYS A 29 2.53 6.68 -13.04
N ALA A 30 3.31 5.64 -12.76
CA ALA A 30 2.83 4.27 -12.86
C ALA A 30 1.78 4.03 -11.79
N VAL A 31 0.70 3.34 -12.18
CA VAL A 31 -0.41 3.00 -11.29
C VAL A 31 -0.56 1.49 -11.26
N ALA A 32 -0.64 0.91 -10.08
CA ALA A 32 -0.81 -0.52 -9.92
C ALA A 32 -1.84 -0.85 -8.85
N GLU A 33 -2.57 -1.94 -9.01
CA GLU A 33 -3.39 -2.51 -7.95
C GLU A 33 -2.71 -3.74 -7.38
N TYR A 34 -2.60 -3.79 -6.07
CA TYR A 34 -2.18 -4.95 -5.31
C TYR A 34 -3.36 -5.50 -4.53
N ALA A 35 -3.39 -6.80 -4.29
CA ALA A 35 -4.22 -7.37 -3.23
C ALA A 35 -3.32 -8.08 -2.24
N PHE A 36 -3.19 -7.49 -1.07
CA PHE A 36 -2.45 -8.12 0.03
C PHE A 36 -3.35 -9.19 0.67
N GLU A 37 -3.49 -10.31 -0.03
CA GLU A 37 -4.01 -11.58 0.53
C GLU A 37 -2.87 -12.39 1.17
N GLU A 38 -1.64 -12.21 0.66
CA GLU A 38 -0.42 -12.90 1.10
C GLU A 38 0.76 -11.91 1.22
N PRO A 39 1.77 -12.20 2.06
CA PRO A 39 2.92 -11.32 2.34
C PRO A 39 3.82 -11.00 1.13
N SER A 40 3.66 -11.69 -0.01
CA SER A 40 4.38 -11.46 -1.27
C SER A 40 3.42 -11.30 -2.44
N SER A 41 2.41 -10.44 -2.30
CA SER A 41 1.45 -10.20 -3.37
C SER A 41 2.11 -9.45 -4.53
N LEU A 42 2.15 -10.09 -5.70
CA LEU A 42 2.41 -9.42 -6.97
C LEU A 42 1.27 -8.45 -7.30
N PRO A 43 1.53 -7.39 -8.09
CA PRO A 43 0.44 -6.54 -8.56
C PRO A 43 -0.56 -7.35 -9.38
N ARG A 44 -1.86 -7.15 -9.13
CA ARG A 44 -2.95 -7.71 -9.93
C ARG A 44 -2.96 -7.13 -11.34
N TRP A 45 -2.62 -5.85 -11.45
CA TRP A 45 -2.39 -5.16 -12.72
C TRP A 45 -1.50 -3.93 -12.51
N THR A 46 -0.88 -3.48 -13.61
CA THR A 46 0.00 -2.31 -13.64
C THR A 46 -0.28 -1.49 -14.91
N LEU A 47 -0.29 -0.18 -14.77
CA LEU A 47 -0.31 0.81 -15.85
C LEU A 47 1.06 1.52 -15.91
N PRO A 48 1.47 2.00 -17.09
CA PRO A 48 2.83 2.52 -17.31
C PRO A 48 3.05 3.91 -16.67
N GLU A 49 4.30 4.38 -16.62
CA GLU A 49 4.68 5.64 -15.96
C GLU A 49 4.04 6.89 -16.57
N GLU A 50 3.55 6.79 -17.80
CA GLU A 50 2.85 7.85 -18.51
C GLU A 50 1.36 7.96 -18.15
N THR A 51 0.86 7.13 -17.22
CA THR A 51 -0.54 7.18 -16.77
C THR A 51 -0.84 8.52 -16.12
N GLU A 52 -1.83 9.24 -16.64
CA GLU A 52 -2.27 10.51 -16.08
C GLU A 52 -3.05 10.27 -14.80
N VAL A 53 -2.67 10.95 -13.72
CA VAL A 53 -3.29 10.84 -12.40
C VAL A 53 -3.74 12.21 -11.93
N LEU A 54 -5.00 12.30 -11.53
CA LEU A 54 -5.66 13.50 -11.03
C LEU A 54 -6.18 13.25 -9.62
N VAL A 55 -5.70 14.03 -8.66
CA VAL A 55 -6.21 14.03 -7.28
C VAL A 55 -7.18 15.19 -7.13
N THR A 56 -8.42 14.87 -6.79
CA THR A 56 -9.51 15.82 -6.60
C THR A 56 -9.98 15.81 -5.15
N ASP A 57 -10.92 16.67 -4.80
CA ASP A 57 -11.49 16.82 -3.46
C ASP A 57 -12.28 15.60 -2.96
N ASP A 58 -12.74 14.71 -3.84
CA ASP A 58 -13.53 13.52 -3.48
C ASP A 58 -12.94 12.17 -3.94
N ARG A 59 -12.01 12.19 -4.91
CA ARG A 59 -11.37 10.97 -5.43
C ARG A 59 -10.02 11.20 -6.13
N VAL A 60 -9.32 10.11 -6.42
CA VAL A 60 -8.25 10.07 -7.43
C VAL A 60 -8.78 9.38 -8.68
N ILE A 61 -8.47 9.96 -9.83
CA ILE A 61 -8.81 9.44 -11.16
C ILE A 61 -7.49 9.16 -11.87
N TYR A 62 -7.41 8.07 -12.61
CA TYR A 62 -6.25 7.77 -13.42
C TYR A 62 -6.65 7.25 -14.80
N ARG A 63 -5.83 7.59 -15.80
CA ARG A 63 -6.06 7.27 -17.20
C ARG A 63 -4.76 6.90 -17.89
N ASP A 64 -4.72 5.70 -18.47
CA ASP A 64 -3.67 5.32 -19.40
C ASP A 64 -3.90 6.03 -20.75
N VAL A 65 -2.91 6.79 -21.18
CA VAL A 65 -2.95 7.59 -22.42
C VAL A 65 -2.90 6.67 -23.65
N VAL A 66 -2.30 5.48 -23.53
CA VAL A 66 -2.12 4.54 -24.64
C VAL A 66 -3.35 3.68 -24.85
N THR A 67 -3.80 2.98 -23.81
CA THR A 67 -4.96 2.08 -23.92
C THR A 67 -6.30 2.79 -23.72
N GLY A 68 -6.30 4.00 -23.15
CA GLY A 68 -7.50 4.69 -22.71
C GLY A 68 -8.15 4.06 -21.47
N ALA A 69 -7.52 3.08 -20.84
CA ALA A 69 -8.02 2.46 -19.62
C ALA A 69 -8.09 3.51 -18.49
N THR A 70 -9.18 3.49 -17.75
CA THR A 70 -9.41 4.44 -16.65
C THR A 70 -9.86 3.74 -15.38
N GLY A 71 -9.54 4.36 -14.26
CA GLY A 71 -10.08 3.95 -12.97
C GLY A 71 -10.18 5.13 -12.01
N GLU A 72 -10.83 4.88 -10.88
CA GLU A 72 -10.96 5.85 -9.81
C GLU A 72 -10.92 5.17 -8.44
N LEU A 73 -10.51 5.93 -7.43
CA LEU A 73 -10.56 5.53 -6.02
C LEU A 73 -11.11 6.71 -5.21
N ARG A 74 -12.22 6.47 -4.48
CA ARG A 74 -12.93 7.50 -3.72
C ARG A 74 -12.46 7.60 -2.28
N TRP A 75 -12.50 8.79 -1.69
CA TRP A 75 -12.01 9.06 -0.32
C TRP A 75 -12.73 8.39 0.86
N PRO A 76 -13.97 7.85 0.74
CA PRO A 76 -14.51 6.99 1.78
C PRO A 76 -13.68 5.72 2.03
N TRP A 77 -12.95 5.19 1.05
CA TRP A 77 -12.43 3.81 1.12
C TRP A 77 -11.02 3.62 1.73
N PRO A 78 -10.02 4.50 1.50
CA PRO A 78 -8.65 4.24 1.96
C PRO A 78 -8.52 4.16 3.49
N GLN A 79 -8.03 3.05 4.02
CA GLN A 79 -7.78 2.84 5.44
C GLN A 79 -6.37 3.25 5.84
N HIS A 80 -5.39 3.02 4.97
CA HIS A 80 -4.00 3.39 5.22
C HIS A 80 -3.39 4.08 4.02
N LEU A 81 -2.53 5.05 4.29
CA LEU A 81 -1.63 5.65 3.33
C LEU A 81 -0.20 5.31 3.73
N ARG A 82 0.54 4.69 2.83
CA ARG A 82 1.94 4.30 3.04
C ARG A 82 2.84 5.00 2.03
N VAL A 83 3.99 5.47 2.49
CA VAL A 83 5.07 5.96 1.64
C VAL A 83 6.27 5.07 1.87
N GLN A 84 6.74 4.41 0.81
CA GLN A 84 7.90 3.54 0.82
C GLN A 84 9.01 4.19 -0.03
N PRO A 85 10.03 4.80 0.61
CA PRO A 85 11.17 5.36 -0.08
C PRO A 85 11.88 4.27 -0.86
N GLY A 86 12.29 4.61 -2.08
CA GLY A 86 13.18 3.75 -2.84
C GLY A 86 14.45 3.42 -2.05
N ASN A 87 14.84 2.14 -1.99
CA ASN A 87 16.16 1.77 -1.54
C ASN A 87 17.19 2.00 -2.65
N ARG A 88 18.29 2.69 -2.33
CA ARG A 88 19.52 2.70 -3.11
C ARG A 88 20.43 1.59 -2.55
N ASP A 89 20.15 0.34 -2.90
CA ASP A 89 21.16 -0.70 -2.64
C ASP A 89 22.38 -0.39 -3.52
N THR A 90 23.54 -0.33 -2.88
CA THR A 90 24.86 -0.06 -3.49
C THR A 90 25.15 -1.05 -4.61
N GLY A 91 24.82 -0.67 -5.84
CA GLY A 91 25.11 -1.44 -7.07
C GLY A 91 23.90 -1.91 -7.87
N ARG A 92 22.66 -1.67 -7.42
CA ARG A 92 21.44 -1.89 -8.22
C ARG A 92 20.76 -0.54 -8.51
N SER A 93 20.02 -0.45 -9.63
CA SER A 93 19.20 0.75 -9.87
C SER A 93 18.28 0.94 -8.67
N ALA A 94 18.25 2.16 -8.13
CA ALA A 94 17.42 2.48 -6.98
C ALA A 94 15.99 1.96 -7.21
N THR A 95 15.42 1.27 -6.23
CA THR A 95 13.98 0.97 -6.29
C THR A 95 13.22 2.29 -6.29
N VAL A 96 12.12 2.35 -7.03
CA VAL A 96 11.36 3.60 -7.19
C VAL A 96 10.58 3.86 -5.90
N THR A 97 10.49 5.12 -5.47
CA THR A 97 9.66 5.49 -4.32
C THR A 97 8.18 5.21 -4.65
N GLN A 98 7.47 4.60 -3.71
CA GLN A 98 6.08 4.19 -3.90
C GLN A 98 5.16 4.83 -2.87
N ILE A 99 3.95 5.19 -3.30
CA ILE A 99 2.85 5.59 -2.44
C ILE A 99 1.74 4.54 -2.55
N GLN A 100 1.22 4.05 -1.43
CA GLN A 100 0.18 3.02 -1.41
C GLN A 100 -1.05 3.51 -0.63
N LEU A 101 -2.22 3.46 -1.26
CA LEU A 101 -3.53 3.67 -0.65
C LEU A 101 -4.18 2.31 -0.43
N VAL A 102 -4.12 1.81 0.81
CA VAL A 102 -4.67 0.51 1.20
C VAL A 102 -6.11 0.67 1.65
N CYS A 103 -7.02 -0.11 1.08
CA CYS A 103 -8.43 -0.11 1.42
C CYS A 103 -8.81 -1.39 2.17
N ALA A 104 -9.87 -1.35 2.97
CA ALA A 104 -10.45 -2.54 3.58
C ALA A 104 -11.36 -3.23 2.55
N GLY A 105 -10.96 -4.39 2.05
CA GLY A 105 -11.71 -5.18 1.07
C GLY A 105 -12.66 -6.20 1.70
N PRO A 106 -13.47 -6.87 0.87
CA PRO A 106 -14.30 -7.99 1.30
C PRO A 106 -13.45 -9.16 1.79
N GLY A 107 -13.99 -9.99 2.68
CA GLY A 107 -13.32 -11.20 3.15
C GLY A 107 -12.02 -10.97 3.93
N GLY A 108 -11.77 -9.75 4.43
CA GLY A 108 -10.53 -9.39 5.13
C GLY A 108 -9.34 -9.16 4.19
N THR A 109 -9.59 -8.96 2.89
CA THR A 109 -8.56 -8.58 1.92
C THR A 109 -8.19 -7.11 2.04
N PHE A 110 -6.99 -6.75 1.58
CA PHE A 110 -6.50 -5.36 1.60
C PHE A 110 -6.05 -4.93 0.21
N PRO A 111 -7.00 -4.59 -0.70
CA PRO A 111 -6.64 -4.05 -2.00
C PRO A 111 -5.95 -2.69 -1.82
N ALA A 112 -4.88 -2.46 -2.58
CA ALA A 112 -4.11 -1.24 -2.51
C ALA A 112 -3.84 -0.66 -3.89
N LEU A 113 -4.09 0.64 -4.04
CA LEU A 113 -3.70 1.40 -5.22
C LEU A 113 -2.32 2.01 -4.98
N VAL A 114 -1.38 1.73 -5.88
CA VAL A 114 0.03 2.11 -5.75
C VAL A 114 0.43 3.06 -6.85
N PHE A 115 1.13 4.13 -6.49
CA PHE A 115 1.72 5.13 -7.39
C PHE A 115 3.24 5.10 -7.29
N ALA A 116 3.93 5.11 -8.43
CA ALA A 116 5.40 5.13 -8.48
C ALA A 116 5.91 5.72 -9.80
N GLY A 117 7.12 6.29 -9.81
CA GLY A 117 7.77 6.73 -11.05
C GLY A 117 7.13 7.98 -11.67
N GLY A 118 7.52 8.31 -12.91
CA GLY A 118 7.10 9.55 -13.57
C GLY A 118 7.40 10.81 -12.75
N ASP A 119 6.38 11.63 -12.47
CA ASP A 119 6.45 12.84 -11.65
C ASP A 119 6.71 12.56 -10.15
N ILE A 120 6.70 11.29 -9.74
CA ILE A 120 7.09 10.82 -8.40
C ILE A 120 8.54 10.29 -8.44
N ALA A 121 9.45 11.07 -9.03
CA ALA A 121 10.84 10.65 -9.25
C ALA A 121 11.68 10.65 -7.96
N THR A 122 11.36 11.51 -7.00
CA THR A 122 12.11 11.65 -5.74
C THR A 122 11.26 11.35 -4.51
N VAL A 123 11.91 11.09 -3.37
CA VAL A 123 11.23 10.96 -2.07
C VAL A 123 10.45 12.23 -1.73
N GLY A 124 10.99 13.41 -2.05
CA GLY A 124 10.30 14.68 -1.83
C GLY A 124 9.04 14.85 -2.69
N ASP A 125 9.03 14.34 -3.93
CA ASP A 125 7.82 14.32 -4.77
C ASP A 125 6.75 13.41 -4.16
N ALA A 126 7.17 12.24 -3.69
CA ALA A 126 6.28 11.29 -3.04
C ALA A 126 5.68 11.85 -1.75
N ASP A 127 6.48 12.50 -0.90
CA ASP A 127 6.02 13.13 0.33
C ASP A 127 5.02 14.25 0.03
N ARG A 128 5.27 15.07 -1.01
CA ARG A 128 4.30 16.11 -1.45
C ARG A 128 2.96 15.50 -1.84
N LEU A 129 2.96 14.50 -2.72
CA LEU A 129 1.73 13.84 -3.15
C LEU A 129 1.03 13.11 -1.98
N ALA A 130 1.76 12.42 -1.12
CA ALA A 130 1.22 11.75 0.05
C ALA A 130 0.56 12.74 1.02
N ASN A 131 1.15 13.93 1.21
CA ASN A 131 0.54 14.98 2.01
C ASN A 131 -0.75 15.52 1.38
N VAL A 132 -0.79 15.72 0.06
CA VAL A 132 -2.03 16.09 -0.65
C VAL A 132 -3.10 15.02 -0.45
N LEU A 133 -2.78 13.74 -0.66
CA LEU A 133 -3.72 12.64 -0.47
C LEU A 133 -4.24 12.57 0.98
N ARG A 134 -3.34 12.65 1.96
CA ARG A 134 -3.69 12.63 3.38
C ARG A 134 -4.65 13.76 3.75
N GLN A 135 -4.31 15.00 3.37
CA GLN A 135 -5.09 16.18 3.73
C GLN A 135 -6.47 16.14 3.06
N THR A 136 -6.53 15.76 1.79
CA THR A 136 -7.77 15.70 1.05
C THR A 136 -8.70 14.60 1.56
N ILE A 137 -8.19 13.39 1.82
CA ILE A 137 -9.01 12.31 2.39
C ILE A 137 -9.52 12.72 3.78
N ALA A 138 -8.66 13.29 4.62
CA ALA A 138 -9.05 13.74 5.95
C ALA A 138 -10.12 14.84 5.88
N ARG A 139 -9.96 15.82 4.98
CA ARG A 139 -10.91 16.91 4.76
C ARG A 139 -12.26 16.38 4.29
N TYR A 140 -12.27 15.55 3.26
CA TYR A 140 -13.48 14.93 2.73
C TYR A 140 -14.25 14.19 3.83
N ARG A 141 -13.56 13.44 4.69
CA ARG A 141 -14.21 12.70 5.79
C ARG A 141 -14.73 13.58 6.91
N VAL A 142 -14.10 14.72 7.16
CA VAL A 142 -14.62 15.70 8.13
C VAL A 142 -15.89 16.35 7.58
N GLU A 143 -15.88 16.73 6.30
CA GLU A 143 -17.04 17.37 5.64
C GLU A 143 -18.23 16.40 5.52
N ASN A 144 -17.97 15.10 5.30
CA ASN A 144 -18.99 14.07 5.14
C ASN A 144 -19.15 13.15 6.37
N ALA A 145 -18.74 13.62 7.56
CA ALA A 145 -18.65 12.78 8.76
C ALA A 145 -19.99 12.13 9.16
N ALA A 146 -21.10 12.87 9.02
CA ALA A 146 -22.43 12.38 9.35
C ALA A 146 -22.86 11.23 8.43
N GLU A 147 -22.62 11.37 7.12
CA GLU A 147 -22.97 10.36 6.11
C GLU A 147 -22.13 9.09 6.25
N LEU A 148 -20.85 9.25 6.60
CA LEU A 148 -19.92 8.15 6.81
C LEU A 148 -20.04 7.49 8.20
N GLY A 149 -20.94 7.97 9.07
CA GLY A 149 -21.11 7.46 10.43
C GLY A 149 -19.89 7.69 11.33
N ILE A 150 -19.09 8.72 11.05
CA ILE A 150 -17.89 9.06 11.81
C ILE A 150 -18.28 9.79 13.09
N SER A 151 -17.94 9.22 14.24
CA SER A 151 -18.22 9.83 15.54
C SER A 151 -17.52 11.18 15.70
N ALA A 152 -18.11 12.11 16.45
CA ALA A 152 -17.50 13.43 16.70
C ALA A 152 -16.07 13.38 17.29
N PRO A 153 -15.72 12.45 18.21
CA PRO A 153 -14.34 12.25 18.63
C PRO A 153 -13.40 11.88 17.48
N HIS A 154 -13.83 10.99 16.57
CA HIS A 154 -13.05 10.61 15.39
C HIS A 154 -12.93 11.75 14.39
N GLY A 155 -13.99 12.53 14.19
CA GLY A 155 -13.96 13.75 13.37
C GLY A 155 -12.90 14.75 13.86
N ARG A 156 -12.81 14.98 15.18
CA ARG A 156 -11.76 15.85 15.77
C ARG A 156 -10.35 15.31 15.54
N MET A 157 -10.16 13.99 15.58
CA MET A 157 -8.86 13.37 15.26
C MET A 157 -8.52 13.52 13.77
N LEU A 158 -9.49 13.38 12.87
CA LEU A 158 -9.31 13.62 11.44
C LEU A 158 -8.96 15.08 11.13
N SER A 159 -9.58 16.06 11.82
CA SER A 159 -9.19 17.47 11.67
C SER A 159 -7.71 17.71 12.01
N ARG A 160 -7.14 16.93 12.95
CA ARG A 160 -5.70 16.97 13.22
C ARG A 160 -4.87 16.38 12.09
N LEU A 161 -5.40 15.47 11.28
CA LEU A 161 -4.71 14.98 10.07
C LEU A 161 -4.79 15.95 8.91
N VAL A 162 -5.68 16.95 8.92
CA VAL A 162 -5.67 18.03 7.93
C VAL A 162 -4.50 18.98 8.17
N ILE A 163 -4.15 19.23 9.44
CA ILE A 163 -3.10 20.18 9.87
C ILE A 163 -1.85 19.45 10.39
N GLY A 164 -1.92 18.12 10.47
CA GLY A 164 -0.96 17.30 11.19
C GLY A 164 0.42 17.24 10.53
N PRO A 165 1.40 16.65 11.23
CA PRO A 165 2.76 16.55 10.73
C PRO A 165 2.78 15.94 9.34
N GLU A 166 3.58 16.54 8.48
CA GLU A 166 3.75 16.12 7.10
C GLU A 166 4.63 14.88 7.01
N PHE A 167 4.40 14.08 5.97
CA PHE A 167 5.36 13.05 5.60
C PHE A 167 6.73 13.68 5.37
N SER A 168 7.75 13.09 5.99
CA SER A 168 9.14 13.52 5.87
C SER A 168 9.99 12.27 5.87
N ASN A 169 10.22 11.75 4.67
CA ASN A 169 11.00 10.56 4.43
C ASN A 169 12.38 10.92 3.86
N TYR A 170 13.29 9.95 3.91
CA TYR A 170 14.60 10.06 3.28
C TYR A 170 14.86 8.81 2.43
N GLN A 171 15.73 8.94 1.44
CA GLN A 171 16.09 7.83 0.53
C GLN A 171 16.65 6.65 1.33
N GLY A 172 16.12 5.45 1.10
CA GLY A 172 16.51 4.24 1.82
C GLY A 172 16.00 4.14 3.26
N GLY A 173 15.14 5.06 3.70
CA GLY A 173 14.46 4.94 5.00
C GLY A 173 13.38 3.85 5.01
N GLU A 174 12.91 3.50 6.21
CA GLU A 174 11.86 2.47 6.41
C GLU A 174 10.50 2.85 5.81
N GLY A 175 10.31 4.13 5.49
CA GLY A 175 9.04 4.70 5.07
C GLY A 175 8.12 5.03 6.24
N GLN A 176 6.93 5.52 5.90
CA GLN A 176 5.94 5.97 6.87
C GLN A 176 4.56 5.46 6.51
N THR A 177 3.79 5.07 7.51
CA THR A 177 2.39 4.63 7.36
C THR A 177 1.49 5.47 8.25
N VAL A 178 0.41 6.00 7.68
CA VAL A 178 -0.63 6.74 8.40
C VAL A 178 -1.96 6.01 8.27
N THR A 179 -2.64 5.83 9.39
CA THR A 179 -4.01 5.31 9.44
C THR A 179 -5.01 6.44 9.23
N LEU A 180 -5.90 6.26 8.27
CA LEU A 180 -6.96 7.19 7.89
C LEU A 180 -8.26 6.73 8.55
N LEU A 181 -8.68 7.41 9.62
CA LEU A 181 -9.89 7.07 10.37
C LEU A 181 -11.17 7.24 9.55
N GLY A 182 -12.20 6.45 9.85
CA GLY A 182 -13.50 6.56 9.17
C GLY A 182 -13.52 5.98 7.76
N ALA A 183 -12.63 5.02 7.47
CA ALA A 183 -12.67 4.27 6.21
C ALA A 183 -13.90 3.36 6.15
N VAL A 184 -14.56 3.33 5.00
CA VAL A 184 -15.67 2.44 4.67
C VAL A 184 -15.11 1.25 3.89
N SER A 185 -15.56 0.04 4.23
CA SER A 185 -15.17 -1.16 3.49
C SER A 185 -15.60 -1.07 2.02
N VAL A 186 -14.68 -1.44 1.12
CA VAL A 186 -14.99 -1.63 -0.30
C VAL A 186 -15.94 -2.81 -0.39
N GLN A 187 -17.16 -2.57 -0.88
CA GLN A 187 -18.07 -3.67 -1.16
C GLN A 187 -17.64 -4.35 -2.45
N GLU A 188 -17.57 -5.67 -2.43
CA GLU A 188 -17.48 -6.44 -3.66
C GLU A 188 -18.70 -6.11 -4.51
N SER A 189 -18.47 -5.66 -5.75
CA SER A 189 -19.58 -5.48 -6.68
C SER A 189 -20.25 -6.85 -6.81
N ALA A 190 -21.51 -6.95 -6.35
CA ALA A 190 -22.22 -8.22 -6.35
C ALA A 190 -22.12 -8.82 -7.76
N PRO A 191 -21.68 -10.08 -7.90
CA PRO A 191 -21.54 -10.68 -9.21
C PRO A 191 -22.87 -10.51 -9.95
N PRO A 192 -22.86 -10.12 -11.24
CA PRO A 192 -24.08 -9.88 -11.98
C PRO A 192 -24.96 -11.13 -11.81
N PRO A 193 -26.27 -10.97 -11.51
CA PRO A 193 -27.14 -12.09 -11.27
C PRO A 193 -26.97 -13.05 -12.43
N ARG A 194 -26.44 -14.24 -12.16
CA ARG A 194 -26.21 -15.24 -13.21
C ARG A 194 -27.52 -15.32 -13.98
N PRO A 195 -27.52 -15.16 -15.32
CA PRO A 195 -28.75 -15.27 -16.09
C PRO A 195 -29.37 -16.58 -15.68
N ARG A 196 -30.55 -16.52 -15.04
CA ARG A 196 -31.28 -17.74 -14.69
C ARG A 196 -31.35 -18.50 -16.01
N PRO A 197 -30.88 -19.76 -16.06
CA PRO A 197 -31.05 -20.55 -17.27
C PRO A 197 -32.52 -20.38 -17.62
N ALA A 198 -32.81 -19.84 -18.81
CA ALA A 198 -34.16 -19.79 -19.29
C ALA A 198 -34.63 -21.24 -19.19
N TYR A 199 -35.50 -21.52 -18.21
CA TYR A 199 -36.23 -22.77 -18.21
C TYR A 199 -36.93 -22.72 -19.55
N SER A 200 -36.34 -23.43 -20.52
CA SER A 200 -36.97 -23.70 -21.79
C SER A 200 -38.27 -24.34 -21.35
N ALA A 201 -39.36 -23.58 -21.47
CA ALA A 201 -40.68 -24.04 -21.07
C ALA A 201 -40.84 -25.36 -21.81
N SER A 202 -40.73 -26.46 -21.06
CA SER A 202 -40.79 -27.79 -21.63
C SER A 202 -42.04 -27.81 -22.49
N ALA A 203 -41.87 -28.07 -23.79
CA ALA A 203 -42.98 -28.23 -24.69
C ALA A 203 -44.00 -29.16 -24.01
N PRO A 204 -45.32 -28.84 -24.08
CA PRO A 204 -46.33 -29.62 -23.39
C PRO A 204 -46.17 -31.08 -23.78
N VAL A 205 -45.82 -31.92 -22.80
CA VAL A 205 -45.74 -33.36 -22.96
C VAL A 205 -47.14 -33.81 -23.39
N PRO A 206 -47.31 -34.45 -24.56
CA PRO A 206 -48.60 -34.97 -24.96
C PRO A 206 -49.08 -35.98 -23.90
N ALA A 207 -50.32 -35.79 -23.46
CA ALA A 207 -50.95 -36.63 -22.45
C ALA A 207 -50.84 -38.11 -22.83
N PRO A 208 -50.33 -39.00 -21.96
CA PRO A 208 -50.34 -40.43 -22.22
C PRO A 208 -51.79 -40.90 -22.25
N THR A 209 -52.23 -41.40 -23.41
CA THR A 209 -53.50 -42.11 -23.58
C THR A 209 -53.46 -43.35 -22.68
N SER A 210 -54.32 -43.37 -21.65
CA SER A 210 -54.43 -44.50 -20.74
C SER A 210 -55.02 -45.71 -21.46
N PRO A 211 -54.34 -46.88 -21.52
CA PRO A 211 -54.98 -48.12 -21.92
C PRO A 211 -55.91 -48.65 -20.82
N PRO A 212 -56.95 -49.41 -21.18
CA PRO A 212 -57.95 -49.88 -20.23
C PRO A 212 -57.41 -50.98 -19.31
N LEU A 213 -57.90 -50.89 -18.09
CA LEU A 213 -57.86 -51.79 -16.94
C LEU A 213 -57.87 -53.29 -17.32
N ALA A 214 -56.78 -54.00 -17.00
CA ALA A 214 -56.79 -55.45 -16.84
C ALA A 214 -55.69 -55.89 -15.88
N GLY A 215 -56.05 -56.65 -14.85
CA GLY A 215 -55.13 -57.58 -14.19
C GLY A 215 -54.42 -57.06 -12.94
N GLN A 216 -55.10 -57.21 -11.82
CA GLN A 216 -54.57 -57.27 -10.47
C GLN A 216 -53.44 -58.31 -10.35
N ALA A 217 -52.29 -57.91 -9.81
CA ALA A 217 -51.31 -58.81 -9.22
C ALA A 217 -50.59 -58.11 -8.06
N ASP A 218 -50.95 -58.49 -6.84
CA ASP A 218 -50.23 -58.22 -5.61
C ASP A 218 -48.82 -58.82 -5.70
N PHE A 219 -47.79 -58.00 -5.62
CA PHE A 219 -46.46 -58.44 -5.16
C PHE A 219 -45.80 -57.32 -4.36
N GLY A 220 -46.00 -57.39 -3.05
CA GLY A 220 -45.18 -56.69 -2.08
C GLY A 220 -43.75 -57.25 -2.09
N THR A 221 -42.77 -56.35 -2.21
CA THR A 221 -41.41 -56.61 -1.73
C THR A 221 -40.74 -55.28 -1.41
N THR A 222 -40.87 -54.87 -0.15
CA THR A 222 -40.00 -53.88 0.49
C THR A 222 -38.59 -54.48 0.56
N PRO A 223 -37.53 -53.80 0.09
CA PRO A 223 -36.17 -54.29 0.25
C PRO A 223 -35.76 -54.26 1.73
N PRO A 224 -35.07 -55.31 2.23
CA PRO A 224 -34.64 -55.35 3.63
C PRO A 224 -33.52 -54.33 3.88
N GLN A 225 -33.68 -53.56 4.96
CA GLN A 225 -32.61 -52.73 5.51
C GLN A 225 -31.52 -53.62 6.09
N VAL A 226 -30.34 -53.58 5.49
CA VAL A 226 -29.13 -54.22 6.04
C VAL A 226 -28.63 -53.34 7.19
N LEU A 227 -28.92 -53.76 8.43
CA LEU A 227 -28.19 -53.30 9.60
C LEU A 227 -26.72 -53.74 9.44
N ARG A 228 -25.80 -52.78 9.36
CA ARG A 228 -24.36 -53.03 9.52
C ARG A 228 -24.02 -52.97 11.02
N PRO A 229 -23.61 -54.07 11.66
CA PRO A 229 -23.06 -54.06 13.00
C PRO A 229 -21.55 -53.76 12.96
N GLY A 230 -21.10 -52.85 13.81
CA GLY A 230 -19.68 -52.68 14.15
C GLY A 230 -18.93 -51.64 13.32
N PHE A 231 -19.14 -50.35 13.61
CA PHE A 231 -18.16 -49.31 13.26
C PHE A 231 -18.13 -48.14 14.27
N ASP A 232 -18.46 -48.44 15.52
CA ASP A 232 -18.22 -47.56 16.67
C ASP A 232 -17.42 -48.35 17.69
N ASP A 233 -16.10 -48.37 17.51
CA ASP A 233 -15.10 -48.47 18.59
C ASP A 233 -13.70 -48.53 17.96
N ASP A 234 -13.05 -47.38 17.87
CA ASP A 234 -11.61 -47.26 18.16
C ASP A 234 -11.17 -45.79 18.15
N VAL A 235 -11.63 -45.09 19.18
CA VAL A 235 -10.92 -43.92 19.72
C VAL A 235 -9.93 -44.47 20.75
N ARG A 236 -8.64 -44.59 20.39
CA ARG A 236 -7.48 -44.16 21.22
C ARG A 236 -6.12 -44.54 20.63
N SER A 237 -5.18 -43.62 20.87
CA SER A 237 -3.72 -43.79 20.88
C SER A 237 -3.00 -44.05 19.56
N ARG A 238 -2.73 -42.97 18.80
CA ARG A 238 -1.55 -42.90 17.92
C ARG A 238 -0.40 -42.21 18.68
N PRO A 239 0.76 -42.87 18.88
CA PRO A 239 1.93 -42.24 19.48
C PRO A 239 2.57 -41.22 18.54
N ALA A 240 3.13 -40.17 19.13
CA ALA A 240 3.80 -39.06 18.46
C ALA A 240 4.89 -39.55 17.49
N ARG A 241 4.86 -39.04 16.26
CA ARG A 241 5.94 -39.20 15.27
C ARG A 241 7.04 -38.18 15.55
N PRO A 242 8.33 -38.56 15.53
CA PRO A 242 9.44 -37.64 15.75
C PRO A 242 9.69 -36.74 14.53
N ALA A 243 10.35 -35.62 14.80
CA ALA A 243 10.67 -34.53 13.90
C ALA A 243 11.65 -34.94 12.79
N ASP A 244 11.18 -35.03 11.53
CA ASP A 244 12.05 -35.23 10.36
C ASP A 244 11.63 -34.38 9.13
N HIS A 245 11.06 -33.19 9.35
CA HIS A 245 10.74 -32.24 8.27
C HIS A 245 11.63 -30.99 8.21
N ALA A 246 12.60 -30.84 9.13
CA ALA A 246 13.48 -29.67 9.19
C ALA A 246 14.73 -29.75 8.29
N THR A 247 15.01 -30.90 7.67
CA THR A 247 16.24 -31.15 6.89
C THR A 247 16.11 -30.95 5.38
N LEU A 248 14.93 -30.67 4.86
CA LEU A 248 14.69 -30.49 3.40
C LEU A 248 14.62 -29.04 2.94
N HIS A 249 14.53 -28.08 3.86
CA HIS A 249 14.70 -26.66 3.57
C HIS A 249 15.79 -26.14 4.49
N GLY A 250 17.02 -26.08 3.97
CA GLY A 250 18.20 -25.55 4.64
C GLY A 250 18.03 -24.06 4.98
N THR A 251 17.22 -23.77 6.00
CA THR A 251 17.27 -22.49 6.68
C THR A 251 18.60 -22.46 7.42
N PRO A 252 19.47 -21.46 7.19
CA PRO A 252 20.73 -21.37 7.92
C PRO A 252 20.41 -21.35 9.41
N ASP A 253 21.12 -22.22 10.14
CA ASP A 253 21.02 -22.37 11.59
C ASP A 253 21.17 -20.98 12.26
N LEU A 254 20.48 -20.79 13.38
CA LEU A 254 20.52 -19.52 14.12
C LEU A 254 21.96 -19.15 14.48
N ALA A 255 22.83 -20.13 14.72
CA ALA A 255 24.25 -19.90 14.96
C ALA A 255 24.96 -19.27 13.75
N THR A 256 24.64 -19.68 12.52
CA THR A 256 25.23 -19.11 11.30
C THR A 256 24.76 -17.69 11.07
N ARG A 257 23.48 -17.38 11.36
CA ARG A 257 22.96 -16.00 11.27
C ARG A 257 23.57 -15.09 12.34
N ALA A 258 23.75 -15.60 13.55
CA ALA A 258 24.39 -14.86 14.63
C ALA A 258 25.86 -14.56 14.31
N ALA A 259 26.59 -15.52 13.73
CA ALA A 259 27.97 -15.33 13.28
C ALA A 259 28.08 -14.29 12.15
N ASP A 260 27.19 -14.33 11.17
CA ASP A 260 27.19 -13.37 10.05
C ASP A 260 26.82 -11.95 10.51
N LEU A 261 25.90 -11.83 11.47
CA LEU A 261 25.57 -10.55 12.10
C LEU A 261 26.74 -10.00 12.93
N ALA A 262 27.41 -10.85 13.71
CA ALA A 262 28.60 -10.46 14.46
C ALA A 262 29.74 -9.97 13.56
N ALA A 263 29.96 -10.61 12.40
CA ALA A 263 30.96 -10.18 11.43
C ALA A 263 30.66 -8.80 10.82
N ARG A 264 29.38 -8.51 10.52
CA ARG A 264 28.98 -7.18 10.01
C ARG A 264 29.12 -6.10 11.06
N VAL A 265 28.74 -6.39 12.31
CA VAL A 265 28.94 -5.45 13.43
C VAL A 265 30.42 -5.20 13.67
N ALA A 266 31.27 -6.22 13.60
CA ALA A 266 32.72 -6.07 13.70
C ALA A 266 33.28 -5.17 12.58
N ASN A 267 32.88 -5.37 11.32
CA ASN A 267 33.31 -4.52 10.21
C ASN A 267 32.84 -3.06 10.35
N LEU A 268 31.64 -2.84 10.88
CA LEU A 268 31.11 -1.50 11.14
C LEU A 268 31.87 -0.80 12.28
N VAL A 269 32.16 -1.52 13.35
CA VAL A 269 32.87 -1.01 14.54
C VAL A 269 34.36 -0.79 14.26
N SER A 270 34.98 -1.62 13.42
CA SER A 270 36.39 -1.49 13.03
C SER A 270 36.66 -0.33 12.07
N GLY A 271 35.64 0.46 11.70
CA GLY A 271 35.83 1.68 10.91
C GLY A 271 36.50 1.41 9.57
N GLY A 272 36.18 0.27 8.94
CA GLY A 272 36.78 -0.21 7.70
C GLY A 272 36.48 0.70 6.51
N SER A 273 37.23 1.79 6.42
CA SER A 273 37.50 2.55 5.22
C SER A 273 38.14 1.62 4.18
N LEU A 274 37.33 0.98 3.33
CA LEU A 274 37.81 0.48 2.05
C LEU A 274 38.03 1.68 1.13
N ALA A 275 39.19 2.31 1.31
CA ALA A 275 39.77 3.21 0.35
C ALA A 275 40.40 2.40 -0.80
N GLU A 276 40.37 3.02 -1.99
CA GLU A 276 41.40 2.97 -3.02
C GLU A 276 41.66 1.66 -3.78
N ALA A 277 41.04 1.55 -4.95
CA ALA A 277 41.76 1.43 -6.23
C ALA A 277 40.79 1.46 -7.43
N GLN A 278 40.39 2.66 -7.87
CA GLN A 278 39.99 2.93 -9.26
C GLN A 278 39.80 4.45 -9.44
N THR A 279 40.91 5.17 -9.56
CA THR A 279 40.96 6.52 -10.12
C THR A 279 40.73 6.47 -11.63
N ALA A 280 39.48 6.26 -12.03
CA ALA A 280 39.06 6.47 -13.42
C ALA A 280 38.80 7.97 -13.64
N ASN A 281 39.81 8.64 -14.21
CA ASN A 281 39.80 9.90 -14.96
C ASN A 281 38.47 10.70 -15.03
N LEU A 282 38.18 11.49 -13.99
CA LEU A 282 37.15 12.55 -13.99
C LEU A 282 37.56 13.78 -14.84
N SER A 283 38.81 13.85 -15.28
CA SER A 283 39.35 14.92 -16.14
C SER A 283 38.84 14.85 -17.59
N ALA A 284 38.25 13.73 -18.03
CA ALA A 284 37.70 13.60 -19.38
C ALA A 284 36.27 14.14 -19.52
N TYR A 285 35.53 14.30 -18.41
CA TYR A 285 34.12 14.74 -18.43
C TYR A 285 33.92 16.24 -18.16
N LEU A 286 34.97 16.97 -17.82
CA LEU A 286 34.93 18.42 -17.55
C LEU A 286 35.44 19.29 -18.72
N GLY A 287 35.68 18.68 -19.90
CA GLY A 287 36.16 19.34 -21.11
C GLY A 287 35.06 19.76 -22.09
N GLY A 288 33.88 20.13 -21.60
CA GLY A 288 32.87 20.80 -22.43
C GLY A 288 33.29 22.24 -22.73
N PRO A 289 33.10 22.76 -23.96
CA PRO A 289 33.43 24.14 -24.31
C PRO A 289 32.39 25.11 -23.73
N GLU A 290 32.39 25.27 -22.41
CA GLU A 290 31.68 26.37 -21.75
C GLU A 290 32.65 27.54 -21.56
N GLU A 291 32.21 28.72 -22.00
CA GLU A 291 32.97 29.97 -21.95
C GLU A 291 33.46 30.27 -20.51
N PRO A 292 34.74 30.64 -20.34
CA PRO A 292 35.35 30.83 -19.01
C PRO A 292 34.68 31.93 -18.16
N ASP A 293 33.97 32.87 -18.80
CA ASP A 293 33.32 33.98 -18.11
C ASP A 293 32.04 33.57 -17.36
N ASP A 294 31.30 32.57 -17.86
CA ASP A 294 30.10 32.06 -17.21
C ASP A 294 30.41 31.31 -15.92
N ARG A 295 31.56 30.62 -15.87
CA ARG A 295 32.02 29.89 -14.68
C ARG A 295 32.39 30.85 -13.55
N ALA A 296 33.03 31.97 -13.86
CA ALA A 296 33.37 32.99 -12.87
C ALA A 296 32.11 33.68 -12.29
N GLU A 297 31.08 33.88 -13.12
CA GLU A 297 29.78 34.41 -12.71
C GLU A 297 29.02 33.41 -11.81
N GLN A 298 29.05 32.12 -12.16
CA GLN A 298 28.41 31.05 -11.39
C GLN A 298 29.08 30.82 -10.02
N ILE A 299 30.41 30.89 -9.96
CA ILE A 299 31.17 30.84 -8.69
C ILE A 299 30.84 32.06 -7.83
N ARG A 300 30.74 33.27 -8.42
CA ARG A 300 30.34 34.48 -7.69
C ARG A 300 28.92 34.39 -7.12
N ARG A 301 27.94 33.89 -7.90
CA ARG A 301 26.55 33.69 -7.43
C ARG A 301 26.45 32.64 -6.31
N THR A 302 27.25 31.58 -6.41
CA THR A 302 27.25 30.51 -5.41
C THR A 302 27.91 30.97 -4.10
N GLY A 303 29.02 31.70 -4.19
CA GLY A 303 29.68 32.33 -3.04
C GLY A 303 28.78 33.33 -2.31
N ALA A 304 28.03 34.16 -3.05
CA ALA A 304 27.09 35.13 -2.48
C ALA A 304 25.95 34.44 -1.70
N ARG A 305 25.44 33.30 -2.19
CA ARG A 305 24.39 32.53 -1.50
C ARG A 305 24.88 31.89 -0.19
N LEU A 306 26.12 31.39 -0.19
CA LEU A 306 26.72 30.80 1.01
C LEU A 306 27.02 31.86 2.08
N ALA A 307 27.54 33.02 1.69
CA ALA A 307 27.78 34.14 2.60
C ALA A 307 26.48 34.70 3.23
N ALA A 308 25.39 34.77 2.46
CA ALA A 308 24.09 35.24 2.96
C ALA A 308 23.47 34.29 4.01
N ASN A 309 23.71 32.97 3.89
CA ASN A 309 23.20 31.98 4.84
C ASN A 309 24.06 31.85 6.10
N SER A 310 25.36 32.18 6.04
CA SER A 310 26.26 32.08 7.19
C SER A 310 26.05 33.18 8.25
N GLY A 311 25.30 34.24 7.95
CA GLY A 311 25.12 35.40 8.84
C GLY A 311 23.97 35.30 9.86
N ARG A 312 23.07 34.31 9.77
CA ARG A 312 21.83 34.24 10.60
C ARG A 312 21.91 33.37 11.86
N GLY A 313 23.08 32.82 12.20
CA GLY A 313 23.22 31.82 13.27
C GLY A 313 23.78 32.27 14.62
N ARG A 314 23.80 33.57 14.94
CA ARG A 314 24.41 34.06 16.20
C ARG A 314 23.41 34.82 17.07
N GLY A 315 22.73 34.10 17.97
CA GLY A 315 21.82 34.73 18.93
C GLY A 315 20.98 33.77 19.76
N VAL A 316 21.57 32.74 20.37
CA VAL A 316 20.91 32.02 21.46
C VAL A 316 21.86 32.05 22.66
N ALA A 317 21.53 32.89 23.63
CA ALA A 317 22.21 32.96 24.91
C ALA A 317 21.95 31.69 25.73
N PRO A 318 22.94 31.17 26.48
CA PRO A 318 22.76 29.99 27.32
C PRO A 318 21.86 30.33 28.52
N ARG A 319 20.72 29.64 28.64
CA ARG A 319 19.90 29.66 29.86
C ARG A 319 20.67 28.95 30.97
N ARG A 320 20.90 29.68 32.06
CA ARG A 320 21.39 29.15 33.34
C ARG A 320 20.40 28.11 33.88
N SER A 321 20.92 26.96 34.30
CA SER A 321 20.22 25.95 35.08
C SER A 321 19.86 26.51 36.46
N ILE A 322 18.61 26.30 36.88
CA ILE A 322 17.99 26.80 38.12
C ILE A 322 17.82 25.69 39.18
N ASP A 323 18.46 24.53 39.01
CA ASP A 323 18.27 23.37 39.90
C ASP A 323 19.41 23.17 40.92
N ASP A 324 19.81 24.23 41.64
CA ASP A 324 20.69 24.13 42.81
C ASP A 324 20.14 24.96 43.98
N GLU A 325 18.93 24.64 44.50
CA GLU A 325 18.54 25.11 45.84
C GLU A 325 17.29 24.40 46.42
N ILE A 326 17.39 23.11 46.79
CA ILE A 326 16.41 22.51 47.72
C ILE A 326 17.14 21.68 48.80
N GLY A 327 17.47 22.35 49.90
CA GLY A 327 16.98 21.95 51.23
C GLY A 327 17.65 20.79 51.96
N SER A 328 18.85 21.02 52.51
CA SER A 328 19.32 20.29 53.70
C SER A 328 18.95 21.06 54.98
N ARG A 329 17.81 20.71 55.58
CA ARG A 329 17.46 21.02 56.97
C ARG A 329 16.69 19.85 57.59
N THR A 330 17.40 18.90 58.18
CA THR A 330 16.86 17.98 59.19
C THR A 330 17.55 18.27 60.52
N ARG A 331 16.76 18.78 61.46
CA ARG A 331 17.09 19.03 62.85
C ARG A 331 16.16 18.15 63.70
N ASN A 332 16.74 17.51 64.73
CA ASN A 332 16.15 16.86 65.90
C ASN A 332 15.44 15.51 65.68
N ILE A 333 15.98 14.44 66.29
CA ILE A 333 15.71 14.02 67.69
C ILE A 333 17.05 13.67 68.34
#